data_AF-A0A3D4UFE7-F1
#
_entry.id   AF-A0A3D4UFE7-F1
#
_cell.length_a   1.000
_cell.length_b   1.000
_cell.length_c   1.000
_cell.angle_alpha   90.00
_cell.angle_beta   90.00
_cell.angle_gamma   90.00
#
_symmetry.space_group_name_H-M   'P 1'
#
loop_
_entity.id
_entity.type
_entity.pdbx_description
1 polymer ?
#
loop_
_entity_poly.entity_id
_entity_poly.type
_entity_poly.pdbx_seq_one_letter_code
_entity_poly.pdbx_strand_id
1 'polypeptide(L)'
;NVIDNGPGVEQDKLAWIFEPFNTTKGLKGTGLGLAVTKRIVYEHKGRIRLESTPGKGASFKMILPADLDAMLDPSATSNRAGHMMGDSLGIL
;
A
#
# COMPACT_ATOMS: atom_id res chain seq x y z
N ASN A 1 -9.79 -0.78 -3.55
CA ASN A 1 -9.68 0.64 -3.93
C ASN A 1 -10.22 1.48 -2.80
N VAL A 2 -9.66 2.68 -2.59
CA VAL A 2 -10.21 3.71 -1.70
C VAL A 2 -10.56 4.89 -2.59
N ILE A 3 -11.82 5.34 -2.57
CA ILE A 3 -12.35 6.38 -3.46
C ILE A 3 -12.98 7.46 -2.60
N ASP A 4 -12.67 8.71 -2.90
CA ASP A 4 -13.31 9.89 -2.31
C ASP A 4 -13.94 10.79 -3.39
N ASN A 5 -14.80 11.70 -2.94
CA ASN A 5 -15.46 12.73 -3.75
C ASN A 5 -14.97 14.14 -3.35
N GLY A 6 -13.73 14.25 -2.87
CA GLY A 6 -13.13 15.50 -2.43
C GLY A 6 -12.65 16.39 -3.59
N PRO A 7 -11.77 17.36 -3.32
CA PRO A 7 -11.28 18.29 -4.35
C PRO A 7 -10.37 17.65 -5.41
N GLY A 8 -9.96 16.39 -5.21
CA GLY A 8 -8.98 15.73 -6.08
C GLY A 8 -7.57 16.31 -5.90
N VAL A 9 -6.69 15.97 -6.84
CA VAL A 9 -5.27 16.32 -6.83
C VAL A 9 -4.93 17.08 -8.11
N GLU A 10 -4.35 18.27 -7.95
CA GLU A 10 -3.83 19.08 -9.06
C GLU A 10 -2.66 18.37 -9.75
N GLN A 11 -2.54 18.56 -11.07
CA GLN A 11 -1.60 17.83 -11.92
C GLN A 11 -0.14 18.00 -11.46
N ASP A 12 0.24 19.21 -11.05
CA ASP A 12 1.56 19.57 -10.55
C ASP A 12 1.92 18.84 -9.24
N LYS A 13 0.91 18.43 -8.46
CA LYS A 13 1.10 17.73 -7.18
C LYS A 13 1.34 16.24 -7.34
N LEU A 14 0.90 15.65 -8.45
CA LEU A 14 1.05 14.21 -8.71
C LEU A 14 2.52 13.76 -8.68
N ALA A 15 3.44 14.65 -9.06
CA ALA A 15 4.88 14.37 -9.07
C ALA A 15 5.47 14.14 -7.67
N TRP A 16 4.84 14.69 -6.63
CA TRP A 16 5.43 14.73 -5.29
C TRP A 16 4.47 14.36 -4.16
N ILE A 17 3.21 14.03 -4.44
CA ILE A 17 2.18 13.71 -3.42
C ILE A 17 2.56 12.56 -2.47
N PHE A 18 3.49 11.70 -2.89
CA PHE A 18 4.02 10.60 -2.09
C PHE A 18 5.36 10.92 -1.41
N GLU A 19 5.91 12.12 -1.59
CA GLU A 19 7.16 12.54 -0.98
C GLU A 19 6.91 13.04 0.45
N PRO A 20 7.78 12.70 1.43
CA PRO A 20 7.62 13.13 2.81
C PRO A 20 7.54 14.65 2.97
N PHE A 21 6.79 15.09 3.96
CA PHE A 21 6.64 16.51 4.36
C PHE A 21 5.93 17.42 3.33
N ASN A 22 5.58 16.92 2.15
CA ASN A 22 4.80 17.67 1.19
C ASN A 22 3.30 17.63 1.54
N THR A 23 2.68 18.81 1.63
CA THR A 23 1.30 18.96 2.08
C THR A 23 0.65 20.24 1.52
N THR A 24 -0.64 20.18 1.22
CA THR A 24 -1.46 21.35 0.88
C THR A 24 -2.25 21.89 2.07
N LYS A 25 -2.14 21.25 3.25
CA LYS A 25 -2.92 21.59 4.45
C LYS A 25 -2.18 22.55 5.40
N GLY A 26 -1.03 23.09 4.99
CA GLY A 26 -0.19 23.96 5.81
C GLY A 26 0.14 23.33 7.16
N LEU A 27 0.10 24.12 8.25
CA LEU A 27 0.38 23.67 9.62
C LEU A 27 -0.54 22.54 10.13
N LYS A 28 -1.67 22.28 9.46
CA LYS A 28 -2.64 21.23 9.86
C LYS A 28 -2.29 19.84 9.30
N GLY A 29 -1.29 19.72 8.43
CA GLY A 29 -0.91 18.44 7.85
C GLY A 29 0.59 18.24 7.88
N THR A 30 1.04 17.06 8.34
CA THR A 30 2.47 16.72 8.40
C THR A 30 3.06 16.29 7.06
N GLY A 31 2.21 15.92 6.09
CA GLY A 31 2.67 15.41 4.79
C GLY A 31 3.29 14.00 4.84
N LEU A 32 3.11 13.25 5.94
CA LEU A 32 3.74 11.92 6.09
C LEU A 32 2.87 10.74 5.66
N GLY A 33 1.54 10.90 5.69
CA GLY A 33 0.61 9.77 5.52
C GLY A 33 0.81 8.99 4.23
N LEU A 34 0.83 9.66 3.08
CA LEU A 34 0.98 8.98 1.78
C LEU A 34 2.39 8.43 1.56
N ALA A 35 3.42 9.09 2.08
CA ALA A 35 4.79 8.56 2.06
C ALA A 35 4.90 7.24 2.83
N VAL A 36 4.33 7.18 4.03
CA VAL A 36 4.27 5.96 4.86
C VAL A 36 3.46 4.88 4.14
N THR A 37 2.29 5.20 3.59
CA THR A 37 1.48 4.24 2.82
C THR A 37 2.25 3.66 1.63
N LYS A 38 2.93 4.48 0.83
CA LYS A 38 3.76 4.01 -0.30
C LYS A 38 4.86 3.08 0.19
N ARG A 39 5.50 3.41 1.31
CA ARG A 39 6.55 2.57 1.92
C ARG A 39 6.01 1.22 2.39
N ILE A 40 4.90 1.21 3.13
CA ILE A 40 4.26 -0.03 3.61
C ILE A 40 3.89 -0.93 2.43
N VAL A 41 3.21 -0.38 1.42
CA VAL A 41 2.82 -1.14 0.23
C VAL A 41 4.05 -1.71 -0.49
N TYR A 42 5.12 -0.92 -0.61
CA TYR A 42 6.39 -1.37 -1.20
C TYR A 42 7.06 -2.49 -0.40
N GLU A 43 7.10 -2.39 0.94
CA GLU A 43 7.66 -3.43 1.82
C GLU A 43 6.89 -4.74 1.73
N HIS A 44 5.59 -4.68 1.44
CA HIS A 44 4.75 -5.83 1.12
C HIS A 44 4.86 -6.29 -0.35
N LYS A 45 5.91 -5.86 -1.06
CA LYS A 45 6.18 -6.17 -2.48
C LYS A 45 5.04 -5.75 -3.41
N GLY A 46 4.26 -4.76 -2.99
CA GLY A 46 3.11 -4.22 -3.71
C GLY A 46 3.39 -2.95 -4.49
N ARG A 47 2.33 -2.40 -5.08
CA ARG A 47 2.32 -1.12 -5.80
C ARG A 47 1.06 -0.34 -5.45
N ILE A 48 1.18 0.99 -5.37
CA ILE A 48 0.04 1.90 -5.24
C ILE A 48 -0.12 2.73 -6.51
N ARG A 49 -1.36 2.93 -6.96
CA ARG A 49 -1.74 3.80 -8.08
C ARG A 49 -2.72 4.85 -7.58
N LEU A 50 -2.62 6.06 -8.12
CA LEU A 50 -3.53 7.17 -7.89
C LEU A 50 -4.13 7.58 -9.23
N GLU A 51 -5.45 7.62 -9.28
CA GLU A 51 -6.23 8.26 -10.35
C GLU A 51 -7.01 9.41 -9.70
N SER A 52 -6.87 10.63 -10.20
CA SER A 52 -7.58 11.78 -9.66
C SER A 52 -7.85 12.80 -10.75
N THR A 53 -8.94 13.54 -10.60
CA THR A 53 -9.27 14.68 -11.43
C THR A 53 -9.66 15.84 -10.51
N PRO A 54 -9.09 17.05 -10.68
CA PRO A 54 -9.48 18.22 -9.90
C PRO A 54 -11.01 18.41 -9.90
N GLY A 55 -11.57 18.63 -8.72
CA GLY A 55 -13.01 18.79 -8.50
C GLY A 55 -13.85 17.52 -8.54
N LYS A 56 -13.27 16.33 -8.78
CA LYS A 56 -14.01 15.04 -8.86
C LYS A 56 -13.57 13.99 -7.84
N GLY A 57 -12.57 14.30 -7.01
CA GLY A 57 -12.04 13.38 -5.99
C GLY A 57 -10.83 12.57 -6.47
N ALA A 58 -10.49 11.55 -5.68
CA ALA A 58 -9.34 10.67 -5.93
C ALA A 58 -9.67 9.19 -5.70
N SER A 59 -8.96 8.32 -6.42
CA SER A 59 -9.03 6.87 -6.32
C SER A 59 -7.63 6.31 -6.11
N PHE A 60 -7.43 5.67 -4.97
CA PHE A 60 -6.18 4.98 -4.63
C PHE A 60 -6.37 3.46 -4.76
N LYS A 61 -5.50 2.83 -5.55
CA LYS A 61 -5.51 1.39 -5.80
C LYS A 61 -4.19 0.78 -5.34
N MET A 62 -4.27 -0.10 -4.35
CA MET A 62 -3.14 -0.91 -3.89
C MET A 62 -3.22 -2.29 -4.54
N ILE A 63 -2.08 -2.77 -5.02
CA ILE A 63 -1.91 -4.09 -5.64
C ILE A 63 -0.86 -4.80 -4.82
N LEU A 64 -1.22 -5.92 -4.19
CA LEU A 64 -0.34 -6.72 -3.36
C LEU A 64 -0.22 -8.11 -3.98
N PRO A 65 0.94 -8.80 -3.82
CA PRO A 65 1.03 -10.21 -4.17
C PRO A 65 -0.01 -11.01 -3.39
N ALA A 66 -0.74 -11.88 -4.09
CA ALA A 66 -1.58 -12.87 -3.46
C ALA A 66 -0.73 -14.08 -3.09
N ASP A 67 -1.02 -14.69 -1.94
CA ASP A 67 -0.54 -16.01 -1.60
C ASP A 67 -1.45 -17.02 -2.32
N LEU A 68 -1.01 -17.49 -3.50
CA LEU A 68 -1.82 -18.41 -4.30
C LEU A 68 -1.93 -19.79 -3.62
N ASP A 69 -0.94 -20.22 -2.85
CA ASP A 69 -0.96 -21.53 -2.20
C ASP A 69 -2.00 -21.54 -1.07
N ALA A 70 -2.06 -20.46 -0.28
CA ALA A 70 -3.11 -20.28 0.71
C ALA A 70 -4.52 -20.14 0.11
N MET A 71 -4.65 -19.71 -1.16
CA MET A 71 -5.94 -19.63 -1.84
C MET A 71 -6.39 -20.95 -2.47
N LEU A 72 -5.45 -21.84 -2.83
CA LEU A 72 -5.72 -23.13 -3.45
C LEU A 72 -5.89 -24.27 -2.44
N ASP A 73 -5.52 -24.05 -1.18
CA ASP A 73 -5.81 -24.94 -0.06
C ASP A 73 -6.91 -24.35 0.85
N PRO A 74 -8.18 -24.79 0.70
CA PRO A 74 -9.29 -24.32 1.54
C PRO A 74 -9.10 -24.60 3.04
N SER A 75 -8.21 -25.53 3.41
CA SER A 75 -7.92 -25.89 4.80
C SER A 75 -6.82 -25.02 5.45
N ALA A 76 -6.05 -24.26 4.66
CA ALA A 76 -4.93 -23.44 5.12
C ALA A 76 -5.35 -22.23 5.99
N THR A 77 -6.65 -21.89 6.05
CA THR A 77 -7.15 -20.80 6.91
C THR A 77 -7.03 -21.12 8.41
N SER A 78 -6.89 -22.40 8.80
CA SER A 78 -6.94 -22.83 10.20
C SER A 78 -5.60 -22.85 10.96
N ASN A 79 -4.42 -22.74 10.31
CA ASN A 79 -3.17 -23.04 11.01
C ASN A 79 -1.99 -22.11 10.67
N ARG A 80 -1.96 -20.91 11.27
CA ARG A 80 -0.79 -19.99 11.21
C ARG A 80 0.16 -20.09 12.42
N ALA A 81 0.08 -21.14 13.23
CA ALA A 81 0.94 -21.27 14.42
C ALA A 81 2.16 -22.21 14.25
N GLY A 82 2.34 -22.87 13.09
CA GLY A 82 3.29 -23.99 12.99
C GLY A 82 4.55 -23.82 12.12
N HIS A 83 4.62 -22.88 11.18
CA HIS A 83 5.71 -22.89 10.17
C HIS A 83 6.98 -22.11 10.55
N MET A 84 7.31 -22.03 11.84
CA MET A 84 8.58 -21.49 12.32
C MET A 84 9.29 -22.56 13.16
N MET A 85 9.77 -23.62 12.52
CA MET A 85 10.80 -24.52 13.08
C MET A 85 11.33 -25.42 11.95
N GLY A 86 12.55 -25.15 11.47
CA GLY A 86 13.31 -26.21 10.78
C GLY A 86 14.35 -25.88 9.72
N ASP A 87 14.60 -24.64 9.31
CA ASP A 87 15.69 -24.37 8.36
C ASP A 87 17.03 -24.15 9.08
N SER A 88 17.61 -25.24 9.58
CA SER A 88 19.02 -25.34 9.94
C SER A 88 19.44 -26.80 10.10
N LEU A 89 20.09 -27.35 9.07
CA LEU A 89 21.50 -27.78 9.08
C LEU A 89 21.77 -28.68 7.86
N GLY A 90 22.83 -28.36 7.14
CA GLY A 90 23.28 -29.12 6.00
C GLY A 90 23.82 -30.50 6.36
N ILE A 91 24.02 -31.31 5.31
CA ILE A 91 25.16 -32.19 5.03
C ILE A 91 24.81 -32.90 3.72
N LEU A 92 25.71 -32.76 2.74
CA LEU A 92 25.98 -33.60 1.55
C LEU A 92 24.80 -34.18 0.75
#